data_AF-A0A8T4TMD2-F1
#
_entry.id   AF-A0A8T4TMD2-F1
#
_cell.length_a   1.000
_cell.length_b   1.000
_cell.length_c   1.000
_cell.angle_alpha   90.00
_cell.angle_beta   90.00
_cell.angle_gamma   90.00
#
_symmetry.space_group_name_H-M   'P 1'
#
loop_
_entity.id
_entity.type
_entity.pdbx_description
1 polymer ?
#
loop_
_entity_poly.entity_id
_entity_poly.type
_entity_poly.pdbx_seq_one_letter_code
_entity_poly.pdbx_strand_id
1 'polypeptide(L)' 'MAKTIMISNDAYAKLKSIKEREDKSFSEVVVELVDNGKTKTLGKLLKDKFGILKGDKEYDAVMKEARKGWDRWNKRYA' A
#
# COMPACT_ATOMS: atom_id res chain seq x y z
N MET A 1 -11.74 19.24 -17.83
CA MET A 1 -10.94 19.27 -19.08
C MET A 1 -10.13 17.99 -19.18
N ALA A 2 -10.19 17.32 -20.33
CA ALA A 2 -9.31 16.18 -20.59
C ALA A 2 -7.87 16.69 -20.75
N LYS A 3 -6.92 16.00 -20.13
CA LYS A 3 -5.48 16.25 -20.31
C LYS A 3 -4.87 15.03 -20.98
N THR A 4 -4.01 15.26 -21.97
CA THR A 4 -3.32 14.19 -22.70
C THR A 4 -1.90 14.06 -22.18
N ILE A 5 -1.47 12.83 -21.95
CA ILE A 5 -0.07 12.49 -21.65
C ILE A 5 0.41 11.47 -22.67
N MET A 6 1.68 11.59 -23.07
CA MET A 6 2.33 10.57 -23.88
C MET A 6 3.04 9.58 -22.97
N ILE A 7 2.91 8.29 -23.28
CA ILE A 7 3.56 7.20 -22.57
C ILE A 7 4.19 6.24 -23.58
N SER A 8 5.21 5.49 -23.15
CA SER A 8 5.79 4.44 -24.00
C SER A 8 4.78 3.30 -24.22
N ASN A 9 4.94 2.57 -25.33
CA ASN A 9 4.11 1.41 -25.63
C ASN A 9 4.14 0.37 -24.50
N ASP A 10 5.31 0.16 -23.88
CA ASP A 10 5.48 -0.75 -22.74
C ASP A 10 4.70 -0.31 -21.51
N ALA A 11 4.69 1.00 -21.21
CA ALA A 11 3.92 1.55 -20.10
C ALA A 11 2.42 1.39 -20.36
N TYR A 12 1.96 1.61 -21.59
CA TYR A 12 0.58 1.38 -21.98
C TYR A 12 0.16 -0.09 -21.81
N ALA A 13 0.99 -1.04 -22.27
CA ALA A 13 0.72 -2.47 -22.13
C ALA A 13 0.56 -2.89 -20.66
N LYS A 14 1.41 -2.36 -19.77
CA LYS A 14 1.33 -2.61 -18.32
C LYS A 14 0.08 -1.99 -17.69
N LEU A 15 -0.28 -0.76 -18.07
CA LEU A 15 -1.50 -0.12 -17.57
C LEU A 15 -2.76 -0.88 -18.03
N LYS A 16 -2.76 -1.36 -19.27
CA LYS A 16 -3.88 -2.11 -19.85
C LYS A 16 -4.09 -3.44 -19.12
N SER A 17 -3.02 -4.17 -18.79
CA SER A 17 -3.17 -5.44 -18.06
C SER A 17 -3.70 -5.26 -16.64
N ILE A 18 -3.32 -4.18 -15.94
CA ILE A 18 -3.87 -3.84 -14.62
C ILE A 18 -5.34 -3.46 -14.75
N LYS A 19 -5.66 -2.61 -15.73
CA LYS A 19 -7.02 -2.18 -16.03
C LYS A 19 -7.95 -3.38 -16.26
N GLU A 20 -7.54 -4.34 -17.08
CA GLU A 20 -8.32 -5.54 -17.42
C GLU A 20 -8.47 -6.51 -16.24
N ARG A 21 -7.42 -6.66 -15.42
CA ARG A 21 -7.46 -7.54 -14.25
C ARG A 21 -8.39 -7.03 -13.14
N GLU A 22 -8.46 -5.72 -12.97
CA GLU A 22 -9.15 -5.09 -11.83
C GLU A 22 -10.47 -4.41 -12.23
N ASP A 23 -10.87 -4.52 -13.50
CA ASP A 23 -12.07 -3.90 -14.08
C ASP A 23 -12.19 -2.40 -13.79
N LYS A 24 -11.06 -1.68 -13.91
CA LYS A 24 -10.97 -0.23 -13.64
C LYS A 24 -10.88 0.60 -14.93
N SER A 25 -10.98 1.91 -14.80
CA SER A 25 -10.57 2.89 -15.81
C SER A 25 -9.07 3.21 -15.72
N PHE A 26 -8.49 3.71 -16.81
CA PHE A 26 -7.09 4.16 -16.78
C PHE A 26 -6.84 5.30 -15.78
N SER A 27 -7.82 6.18 -15.59
CA SER A 27 -7.74 7.28 -14.63
C SER A 27 -7.63 6.75 -13.20
N GLU A 28 -8.44 5.76 -12.83
CA GLU A 28 -8.38 5.15 -11.49
C GLU A 28 -7.05 4.45 -11.26
N VAL A 29 -6.56 3.67 -12.23
CA VAL A 29 -5.26 3.00 -12.13
C VAL A 29 -4.13 4.01 -11.93
N VAL A 30 -4.12 5.12 -12.68
CA VAL A 30 -3.08 6.16 -12.53
C VAL A 30 -3.16 6.84 -11.17
N VAL A 31 -4.35 7.20 -10.70
CA VAL A 31 -4.54 7.80 -9.37
C VAL A 31 -4.05 6.85 -8.28
N GLU A 32 -4.44 5.58 -8.33
CA GLU A 32 -3.98 4.57 -7.37
C GLU A 32 -2.46 4.39 -7.38
N LEU A 33 -1.83 4.36 -8.56
CA LEU A 33 -0.38 4.23 -8.67
C LEU A 33 0.35 5.45 -8.09
N VAL A 34 -0.17 6.67 -8.33
CA VAL A 34 0.38 7.91 -7.78
C VAL A 34 0.18 7.96 -6.26
N ASP A 35 -1.00 7.59 -5.78
CA ASP A 35 -1.34 7.63 -4.36
C ASP A 35 -0.62 6.53 -3.59
N ASN A 36 -0.52 5.32 -4.13
CA ASN A 36 0.29 4.23 -3.57
C ASN A 36 1.79 4.56 -3.61
N GLY A 37 2.25 5.31 -4.61
CA GLY A 37 3.60 5.87 -4.65
C GLY A 37 3.88 6.83 -3.50
N LYS A 38 2.87 7.61 -3.09
CA LYS A 38 2.92 8.52 -1.92
C LYS A 38 2.69 7.82 -0.58
N THR A 39 1.96 6.69 -0.57
CA THR A 39 1.62 5.91 0.64
C THR A 39 2.46 4.65 0.87
N LYS A 40 3.68 4.57 0.30
CA LYS A 40 4.67 3.56 0.72
C LYS A 40 5.23 3.81 2.14
N THR A 41 4.38 4.16 3.11
CA THR A 41 4.66 3.78 4.49
C THR A 41 4.59 2.26 4.54
N LEU A 42 5.70 1.62 4.92
CA LEU A 42 5.89 0.17 5.04
C LEU A 42 4.64 -0.59 5.52
N GLY A 43 3.86 -0.01 6.45
CA GLY A 43 2.63 -0.59 7.01
C GLY A 43 1.50 -0.89 6.01
N LYS A 44 1.24 -0.04 5.00
CA LYS A 44 0.18 -0.31 4.01
C LYS A 44 0.61 -1.43 3.05
N LEU A 45 1.88 -1.45 2.69
CA LEU A 45 2.47 -2.46 1.82
C LEU A 45 2.52 -3.83 2.52
N LEU A 46 2.81 -3.85 3.82
CA LEU A 46 2.69 -5.05 4.65
C LEU A 46 1.23 -5.55 4.71
N LYS A 47 0.26 -4.66 4.90
CA LYS A 47 -1.16 -5.02 4.95
C LYS A 47 -1.68 -5.58 3.62
N ASP A 48 -1.34 -4.92 2.51
CA ASP A 48 -1.81 -5.29 1.17
C ASP A 48 -1.07 -6.51 0.60
N LYS A 49 0.21 -6.73 0.93
CA LYS A 49 1.00 -7.87 0.42
C LYS A 49 0.93 -9.10 1.29
N PHE A 50 0.84 -8.94 2.60
CA PHE A 50 0.85 -10.09 3.48
C PHE A 50 -0.55 -10.60 3.78
N GLY A 51 -1.61 -9.78 3.85
CA GLY A 51 -2.99 -10.23 4.12
C GLY A 51 -3.22 -11.11 5.37
N ILE A 52 -2.15 -11.52 6.05
CA ILE A 52 -2.02 -12.73 6.85
C ILE A 52 -0.87 -12.43 7.80
N LEU A 53 -1.16 -11.67 8.85
CA LEU A 53 -0.43 -11.81 10.09
C LEU A 53 -1.45 -11.74 11.22
N LYS A 54 -2.52 -12.53 11.11
CA LYS A 54 -3.35 -12.89 12.27
C LYS A 54 -3.25 -14.40 12.37
N GLY A 55 -2.42 -14.87 13.31
CA GLY A 55 -2.24 -16.29 13.61
C GLY A 55 -0.79 -16.79 13.58
N ASP A 56 0.19 -15.97 13.19
CA ASP A 56 1.60 -16.34 13.22
C ASP A 56 2.25 -15.96 14.57
N LYS A 57 3.06 -16.85 15.14
CA LYS A 57 3.79 -16.59 16.39
C LYS A 57 4.76 -15.42 16.27
N GLU A 58 5.31 -15.19 15.07
CA GLU A 58 6.18 -14.05 14.80
C GLU A 58 5.42 -12.72 14.85
N TYR A 59 4.15 -12.71 14.43
CA TYR A 59 3.29 -11.53 14.55
C TYR A 59 3.04 -11.15 16.01
N ASP A 60 2.71 -12.13 16.85
CA ASP A 60 2.45 -11.88 18.28
C ASP A 60 3.70 -11.35 18.99
N ALA A 61 4.89 -11.84 18.62
CA ALA A 61 6.16 -11.35 19.14
C ALA A 61 6.39 -9.88 18.76
N VAL A 62 6.23 -9.54 17.48
CA VAL A 62 6.39 -8.17 16.96
C VAL A 62 5.37 -7.22 17.57
N MET A 63 4.11 -7.62 17.70
CA MET A 63 3.06 -6.82 18.32
C MET A 63 3.29 -6.59 19.81
N LYS A 64 3.82 -7.58 20.52
CA LYS A 64 4.16 -7.45 21.95
C LYS A 64 5.29 -6.46 22.18
N GLU A 65 6.31 -6.44 21.32
CA GLU A 65 7.38 -5.44 21.40
C GLU A 65 6.89 -4.04 21.05
N ALA A 66 6.09 -3.91 20.00
CA ALA A 66 5.50 -2.63 19.60
C ALA A 66 4.64 -2.03 20.72
N ARG A 67 3.82 -2.86 21.39
CA ARG A 67 2.97 -2.43 22.51
C ARG A 67 3.78 -1.96 23.72
N LYS A 68 4.88 -2.64 24.06
CA LYS A 68 5.81 -2.18 25.13
C LYS A 68 6.47 -0.83 24.81
N GLY A 69 6.75 -0.57 23.53
CA GLY A 69 7.26 0.72 23.08
C GLY A 69 6.21 1.82 23.24
N TRP A 70 4.98 1.54 22.78
CA TRP A 70 3.84 2.44 22.89
C TRP A 70 3.47 2.78 24.34
N ASP A 71 3.39 1.79 25.23
CA ASP A 71 3.05 2.01 26.64
C ASP A 71 4.09 2.87 27.36
N ARG A 72 5.39 2.69 27.04
CA ARG A 72 6.46 3.55 27.56
C ARG A 72 6.37 4.97 27.03
N TRP A 73 5.99 5.14 25.77
CA TRP A 73 5.80 6.44 25.17
C TRP A 73 4.59 7.16 25.80
N ASN A 74 3.45 6.49 25.90
CA ASN A 74 2.26 7.04 26.55
C ASN A 74 2.53 7.37 28.02
N LYS A 75 3.17 6.49 28.81
CA LYS A 75 3.49 6.82 30.21
C LYS A 75 4.40 8.05 30.36
N ARG A 76 5.16 8.40 29.33
CA ARG A 76 6.09 9.53 29.34
C ARG A 76 5.49 10.82 28.77
N TYR A 77 4.48 10.71 27.90
CA TYR A 77 3.98 11.83 27.10
C TYR A 77 2.45 12.00 27.11
N ALA A 78 1.71 11.10 27.76
CA ALA A 78 0.26 11.17 28.00
C ALA A 78 0.00 11.23 29.52
#